data_AF-A0A917R1G7-F1
#
_entry.id   AF-A0A917R1G7-F1
#
_cell.length_a   1.000
_cell.length_b   1.000
_cell.length_c   1.000
_cell.angle_alpha   90.00
_cell.angle_beta   90.00
_cell.angle_gamma   90.00
#
_symmetry.space_group_name_H-M   'P 1'
#
loop_
_entity.id
_entity.type
_entity.pdbx_description
1 polymer ?
#
loop_
_entity_poly.entity_id
_entity_poly.type
_entity_poly.pdbx_seq_one_letter_code
_entity_poly.pdbx_strand_id
1 'polypeptide(L)'
;MNRMTTRTLRTLGAAFSLAALLATTACGGNSEAASDGSSSGVTLTIGDQAKNLQTLLNASGALKGTSYDVKWAEFEGAAPLFQAVQAGAADTSYAADLPTLQALSGSVPVKAVGALRNDGTHTGIVVREGSSVKSVKDLKGKKVVVSSAKGSIAEYLLAHVLEQAGLSYSDVKVQYLLPTDAQAAFTSGKIEAWATFGVYKAVAEQQGGRLLVNGADGRVSGYGFIGASEKALADKGKKAAVADYLRRLDKALAWSRKHPDDYAKAIQQNNGASPEVAKTLVSQANSELLPVNSQVVDAVQKVGDTMHGIGVLTPNPTVADHVDTSLVKE
;
A
#
# COMPACT_ATOMS: atom_id res chain seq x y z
N MET A 1 -16.92 14.81 -58.53
CA MET A 1 -16.55 16.21 -58.79
C MET A 1 -16.32 16.93 -57.47
N ASN A 2 -15.31 17.81 -57.43
CA ASN A 2 -14.81 18.68 -56.34
C ASN A 2 -14.06 17.99 -55.18
N ARG A 3 -12.71 17.88 -55.21
CA ARG A 3 -11.64 18.89 -54.97
C ARG A 3 -11.66 19.50 -53.57
N MET A 4 -10.74 19.05 -52.70
CA MET A 4 -9.48 19.70 -52.28
C MET A 4 -9.65 20.89 -51.34
N THR A 5 -9.04 20.82 -50.16
CA THR A 5 -7.99 21.79 -49.74
C THR A 5 -7.29 21.36 -48.44
N THR A 6 -5.99 21.16 -48.56
CA THR A 6 -4.99 21.02 -47.50
C THR A 6 -4.65 22.39 -46.92
N ARG A 7 -4.47 22.52 -45.60
CA ARG A 7 -3.86 23.69 -44.96
C ARG A 7 -2.56 23.31 -44.26
N THR A 8 -1.48 23.82 -44.84
CA THR A 8 -0.12 24.00 -44.31
C THR A 8 -0.09 24.87 -43.05
N LEU A 9 0.68 24.49 -42.03
CA LEU A 9 1.22 25.41 -41.02
C LEU A 9 2.73 25.59 -41.23
N ARG A 10 3.13 26.86 -41.35
CA ARG A 10 4.52 27.34 -41.40
C ARG A 10 4.98 27.79 -40.01
N THR A 11 6.24 27.52 -39.71
CA THR A 11 7.08 27.96 -38.60
C THR A 11 7.46 29.45 -38.64
N LEU A 12 7.58 30.09 -37.47
CA LEU A 12 8.40 31.27 -37.12
C LEU A 12 8.32 31.42 -35.57
N GLY A 13 9.33 31.60 -34.73
CA GLY A 13 10.72 32.02 -34.88
C GLY A 13 10.94 33.44 -34.32
N ALA A 14 11.37 33.57 -33.04
CA ALA A 14 12.13 34.70 -32.42
C ALA A 14 12.11 34.52 -30.88
N ALA A 15 13.18 34.24 -30.13
CA ALA A 15 14.42 34.98 -29.88
C ALA A 15 14.21 36.36 -29.23
N PHE A 16 14.38 36.48 -27.90
CA PHE A 16 14.73 37.75 -27.26
C PHE A 16 15.67 37.55 -26.05
N SER A 17 16.86 38.09 -26.30
CA SER A 17 18.02 38.51 -25.51
C SER A 17 17.99 38.63 -23.98
N LEU A 18 19.16 38.27 -23.47
CA LEU A 18 19.79 38.46 -22.17
C LEU A 18 19.98 39.95 -21.78
N ALA A 19 19.71 40.31 -20.52
CA ALA A 19 20.33 41.47 -19.87
C ALA A 19 20.46 41.20 -18.35
N ALA A 20 21.72 41.11 -17.91
CA ALA A 20 22.12 41.00 -16.51
C ALA A 20 22.27 42.40 -15.90
N LEU A 21 21.83 42.57 -14.66
CA LEU A 21 22.22 43.69 -13.79
C LEU A 21 22.42 43.14 -12.37
N LEU A 22 23.68 43.09 -11.94
CA LEU A 22 24.05 42.92 -10.54
C LEU A 22 23.86 44.24 -9.80
N ALA A 23 23.29 44.17 -8.59
CA ALA A 23 23.57 45.13 -7.54
C ALA A 23 23.60 44.39 -6.18
N THR A 24 24.76 44.43 -5.56
CA THR A 24 25.08 43.94 -4.22
C THR A 24 24.54 44.91 -3.15
N THR A 25 23.78 44.40 -2.19
CA THR A 25 23.60 45.05 -0.89
C THR A 25 23.75 44.01 0.22
N ALA A 26 24.94 44.01 0.83
CA ALA A 26 25.20 43.37 2.10
C ALA A 26 24.82 44.34 3.23
N CYS A 27 23.90 43.95 4.10
CA CYS A 27 23.72 44.52 5.44
C CYS A 27 23.31 43.38 6.38
N GLY A 28 24.09 43.23 7.46
CA GLY A 28 23.98 42.13 8.40
C GLY A 28 22.69 42.14 9.23
N GLY A 29 22.23 40.93 9.54
CA GLY A 29 21.29 40.63 10.61
C GLY A 29 21.82 39.44 11.38
N ASN A 30 22.23 39.69 12.63
CA ASN A 30 22.66 38.68 13.58
C ASN A 30 21.44 37.85 13.98
N SER A 31 21.17 36.78 13.23
CA SER A 31 20.19 35.76 13.62
C SER A 31 20.96 34.59 14.20
N GLU A 32 20.68 34.28 15.47
CA GLU A 32 21.10 33.03 16.09
C GLU A 32 20.73 31.88 15.15
N ALA A 33 21.76 31.20 14.66
CA ALA A 33 21.57 29.95 13.94
C ALA A 33 20.99 28.96 14.95
N ALA A 34 19.67 28.76 14.88
CA ALA A 34 19.09 27.51 15.30
C ALA A 34 19.89 26.41 14.59
N SER A 35 20.45 25.49 15.37
CA SER A 35 21.17 24.34 14.86
C SER A 35 20.22 23.51 14.02
N ASP A 36 20.15 23.80 12.72
CA ASP A 36 19.62 22.88 11.73
C ASP A 36 20.48 21.63 11.82
N GLY A 37 19.88 20.57 12.37
CA GLY A 37 20.49 19.26 12.37
C GLY A 37 20.92 18.95 10.95
N SER A 38 22.22 18.76 10.75
CA SER A 38 22.81 18.46 9.45
C SER A 38 22.06 17.27 8.83
N SER A 39 21.20 17.56 7.84
CA SER A 39 20.70 16.51 6.99
C SER A 39 21.90 16.00 6.19
N SER A 40 22.07 14.68 6.15
CA SER A 40 23.20 14.01 5.49
C SER A 40 23.21 14.18 3.96
N GLY A 41 22.35 15.04 3.40
CA GLY A 41 22.02 15.11 1.98
C GLY A 41 21.24 13.89 1.46
N VAL A 42 20.93 12.92 2.33
CA VAL A 42 20.14 11.73 1.99
C VAL A 42 18.66 12.08 2.05
N THR A 43 17.93 11.80 0.98
CA THR A 43 16.46 11.78 0.98
C THR A 43 15.96 10.34 0.86
N LEU A 44 15.09 9.93 1.79
CA LEU A 44 14.34 8.68 1.74
C LEU A 44 12.92 8.97 1.25
N THR A 45 12.58 8.48 0.05
CA THR A 45 11.22 8.56 -0.49
C THR A 45 10.42 7.31 -0.10
N ILE A 46 9.52 7.45 0.87
CA ILE A 46 8.70 6.38 1.41
C ILE A 46 7.45 6.23 0.53
N GLY A 47 7.31 5.07 -0.10
CA GLY A 47 6.09 4.69 -0.81
C GLY A 47 5.01 4.22 0.17
N ASP A 48 3.82 4.79 0.08
CA ASP A 48 2.68 4.52 0.96
C ASP A 48 1.38 4.33 0.17
N GLN A 49 0.38 3.74 0.82
CA GLN A 49 -0.95 3.51 0.27
C GLN A 49 -2.03 4.11 1.17
N ALA A 50 -2.91 4.92 0.59
CA ALA A 50 -3.95 5.68 1.28
C ALA A 50 -3.47 6.39 2.57
N LYS A 51 -2.24 6.91 2.60
CA LYS A 51 -1.57 7.55 3.75
C LYS A 51 -1.53 6.68 5.02
N ASN A 52 -1.48 5.36 4.87
CA ASN A 52 -1.55 4.42 5.97
C ASN A 52 -0.37 4.61 6.95
N LEU A 53 0.87 4.50 6.44
CA LEU A 53 2.08 4.68 7.26
C LEU A 53 2.35 6.14 7.58
N GLN A 54 2.04 7.06 6.66
CA GLN A 54 2.21 8.49 6.86
C GLN A 54 1.44 9.00 8.06
N THR A 55 0.17 8.62 8.17
CA THR A 55 -0.69 9.05 9.28
C THR A 55 -0.16 8.55 10.61
N LEU A 56 0.24 7.28 10.68
CA LEU A 56 0.81 6.66 11.88
C LEU A 56 2.13 7.34 12.32
N LEU A 57 3.07 7.52 11.39
CA LEU A 57 4.39 8.08 11.69
C LEU A 57 4.32 9.56 12.06
N ASN A 58 3.42 10.32 11.44
CA ASN A 58 3.22 11.72 11.77
C ASN A 58 2.58 11.87 13.15
N ALA A 59 1.54 11.09 13.45
CA ALA A 59 0.83 11.15 14.73
C ALA A 59 1.71 10.76 15.93
N SER A 60 2.51 9.70 15.77
CA SER A 60 3.49 9.28 16.78
C SER A 60 4.70 10.21 16.89
N GLY A 61 4.93 11.09 15.89
CA GLY A 61 6.13 11.91 15.78
C GLY A 61 7.40 11.10 15.55
N ALA A 62 7.29 9.83 15.16
CA ALA A 62 8.42 8.89 15.10
C ALA A 62 9.51 9.29 14.10
N LEU A 63 9.19 10.11 13.09
CA LEU A 63 10.15 10.62 12.10
C LEU A 63 10.81 11.95 12.50
N LYS A 64 10.46 12.56 13.64
CA LYS A 64 11.13 13.79 14.08
C LYS A 64 12.61 13.54 14.37
N GLY A 65 13.47 14.46 13.93
CA GLY A 65 14.91 14.40 14.16
C GLY A 65 15.62 13.25 13.44
N THR A 66 15.14 12.83 12.27
CA THR A 66 15.93 11.99 11.36
C THR A 66 17.14 12.78 10.85
N SER A 67 18.25 12.10 10.58
CA SER A 67 19.44 12.69 9.94
C SER A 67 19.33 12.75 8.40
N TYR A 68 18.15 12.44 7.87
CA TYR A 68 17.84 12.38 6.44
C TYR A 68 16.47 13.01 6.20
N ASP A 69 16.27 13.51 4.98
CA ASP A 69 15.00 14.08 4.54
C ASP A 69 14.00 12.97 4.22
N VAL A 70 12.75 13.15 4.63
CA VAL A 70 11.66 12.23 4.30
C VAL A 70 10.78 12.84 3.22
N LYS A 71 10.56 12.09 2.14
CA LYS A 71 9.52 12.38 1.14
C LYS A 71 8.50 11.25 1.13
N TRP A 72 7.26 11.58 0.83
CA TRP A 72 6.18 10.62 0.69
C TRP A 72 5.79 10.49 -0.78
N ALA A 73 5.69 9.25 -1.26
CA ALA A 73 5.11 8.91 -2.55
C ALA A 73 3.83 8.11 -2.28
N GLU A 74 2.68 8.74 -2.53
CA GLU A 74 1.36 8.25 -2.12
C GLU A 74 0.62 7.62 -3.30
N PHE A 75 0.00 6.45 -3.08
CA PHE A 75 -0.68 5.70 -4.13
C PHE A 75 -2.01 5.13 -3.65
N GLU A 76 -2.97 4.95 -4.56
CA GLU A 76 -4.26 4.34 -4.23
C GLU A 76 -4.17 2.82 -3.97
N GLY A 77 -3.09 2.17 -4.42
CA GLY A 77 -2.92 0.73 -4.29
C GLY A 77 -1.51 0.25 -4.61
N ALA A 78 -1.27 -1.05 -4.39
CA ALA A 78 0.07 -1.63 -4.46
C ALA A 78 0.67 -1.65 -5.88
N ALA A 79 -0.15 -1.86 -6.92
CA ALA A 79 0.32 -1.90 -8.30
C ALA A 79 1.00 -0.59 -8.75
N PRO A 80 0.37 0.60 -8.63
CA PRO A 80 1.05 1.86 -8.95
C PRO A 80 2.22 2.17 -8.00
N LEU A 81 2.17 1.74 -6.73
CA LEU A 81 3.31 1.84 -5.81
C LEU A 81 4.53 1.08 -6.33
N PHE A 82 4.38 -0.19 -6.74
CA PHE A 82 5.50 -0.98 -7.25
C PHE A 82 5.98 -0.52 -8.62
N GLN A 83 5.12 0.07 -9.46
CA GLN A 83 5.55 0.78 -10.68
C GLN A 83 6.45 1.96 -10.34
N ALA A 84 6.15 2.71 -9.28
CA ALA A 84 7.00 3.81 -8.82
C ALA A 84 8.34 3.32 -8.24
N VAL A 85 8.35 2.21 -7.51
CA VAL A 85 9.61 1.55 -7.07
C VAL A 85 10.44 1.14 -8.27
N GLN A 86 9.83 0.49 -9.27
CA GLN A 86 10.50 0.10 -10.52
C GLN A 86 11.12 1.30 -11.26
N ALA A 87 10.40 2.44 -11.27
CA ALA A 87 10.87 3.68 -11.89
C ALA A 87 11.90 4.45 -11.04
N GLY A 88 12.18 4.00 -9.81
CA GLY A 88 13.06 4.69 -8.86
C GLY A 88 12.46 5.97 -8.26
N ALA A 89 11.13 6.11 -8.33
CA ALA A 89 10.38 7.22 -7.74
C ALA A 89 10.03 7.00 -6.27
N ALA A 90 10.15 5.77 -5.76
CA ALA A 90 10.03 5.42 -4.34
C ALA A 90 11.20 4.51 -3.93
N ASP A 91 11.76 4.75 -2.74
CA ASP A 91 12.85 3.95 -2.18
C ASP A 91 12.34 2.75 -1.38
N THR A 92 11.18 2.90 -0.73
CA THR A 92 10.51 1.85 0.04
C THR A 92 9.08 1.63 -0.45
N SER A 93 8.51 0.51 -0.07
CA SER A 93 7.11 0.16 -0.30
C SER A 93 6.53 -0.50 0.94
N TYR A 94 5.24 -0.34 1.17
CA TYR A 94 4.48 -1.23 2.04
C TYR A 94 3.34 -1.86 1.25
N ALA A 95 3.24 -3.18 1.24
CA ALA A 95 2.11 -3.90 0.67
C ALA A 95 1.92 -5.25 1.36
N ALA A 96 0.71 -5.82 1.26
CA ALA A 96 0.45 -7.19 1.69
C ALA A 96 1.30 -8.22 0.92
N ASP A 97 1.33 -9.45 1.40
CA ASP A 97 2.04 -10.59 0.83
C ASP A 97 1.81 -10.79 -0.68
N LEU A 98 0.58 -11.01 -1.15
CA LEU A 98 0.31 -11.33 -2.56
C LEU A 98 0.67 -10.16 -3.52
N PRO A 99 0.34 -8.88 -3.24
CA PRO A 99 0.83 -7.79 -4.08
C PRO A 99 2.35 -7.70 -4.13
N THR A 100 3.04 -8.02 -3.03
CA THR A 100 4.50 -8.09 -3.00
C THR A 100 4.99 -9.21 -3.91
N LEU A 101 4.42 -10.41 -3.81
CA LEU A 101 4.72 -11.52 -4.72
C LEU A 101 4.45 -11.16 -6.18
N GLN A 102 3.38 -10.43 -6.46
CA GLN A 102 3.04 -9.99 -7.82
C GLN A 102 4.10 -9.04 -8.39
N ALA A 103 4.65 -8.16 -7.56
CA ALA A 103 5.77 -7.29 -7.94
C ALA A 103 7.05 -8.08 -8.19
N LEU A 104 7.38 -9.04 -7.31
CA LEU A 104 8.55 -9.92 -7.47
C LEU A 104 8.45 -10.80 -8.72
N SER A 105 7.26 -11.35 -8.99
CA SER A 105 6.91 -12.08 -10.22
C SER A 105 7.14 -11.23 -11.47
N GLY A 106 6.82 -9.94 -11.39
CA GLY A 106 7.11 -8.93 -12.42
C GLY A 106 8.55 -8.43 -12.45
N SER A 107 9.47 -9.04 -11.69
CA SER A 107 10.89 -8.66 -11.59
C SER A 107 11.13 -7.23 -11.08
N VAL A 108 10.24 -6.70 -10.23
CA VAL A 108 10.47 -5.41 -9.57
C VAL A 108 11.72 -5.53 -8.66
N PRO A 109 12.72 -4.64 -8.79
CA PRO A 109 13.98 -4.72 -8.05
C PRO A 109 13.79 -4.23 -6.61
N VAL A 110 13.12 -5.03 -5.79
CA VAL A 110 12.77 -4.76 -4.40
C VAL A 110 13.10 -5.99 -3.54
N LYS A 111 13.58 -5.75 -2.31
CA LYS A 111 13.75 -6.79 -1.28
C LYS A 111 12.82 -6.50 -0.11
N ALA A 112 12.23 -7.55 0.45
CA ALA A 112 11.52 -7.47 1.73
C ALA A 112 12.54 -7.29 2.86
N VAL A 113 12.51 -6.14 3.54
CA VAL A 113 13.45 -5.77 4.62
C VAL A 113 12.83 -5.84 6.02
N GLY A 114 11.51 -6.01 6.09
CA GLY A 114 10.76 -6.22 7.32
C GLY A 114 9.36 -6.74 7.02
N ALA A 115 8.79 -7.52 7.92
CA ALA A 115 7.43 -8.03 7.81
C ALA A 115 6.53 -7.32 8.83
N LEU A 116 5.30 -6.98 8.43
CA LEU A 116 4.25 -6.58 9.36
C LEU A 116 3.26 -7.74 9.48
N ARG A 117 2.89 -8.10 10.71
CA ARG A 117 1.85 -9.11 10.95
C ARG A 117 0.61 -8.50 11.59
N ASN A 118 -0.56 -8.79 11.01
CA ASN A 118 -1.88 -8.44 11.52
C ASN A 118 -2.78 -9.69 11.61
N ASP A 119 -3.99 -9.52 12.16
CA ASP A 119 -4.97 -10.60 12.38
C ASP A 119 -5.89 -10.90 11.16
N GLY A 120 -5.69 -10.20 10.04
CA GLY A 120 -6.46 -10.36 8.81
C GLY A 120 -7.87 -9.74 8.82
N THR A 121 -8.34 -9.20 9.95
CA THR A 121 -9.73 -8.69 10.10
C THR A 121 -10.01 -7.46 9.23
N HIS A 122 -8.97 -6.74 8.81
CA HIS A 122 -9.07 -5.58 7.93
C HIS A 122 -9.39 -5.96 6.48
N THR A 123 -9.16 -7.22 6.05
CA THR A 123 -9.54 -7.71 4.70
C THR A 123 -10.85 -8.48 4.80
N GLY A 124 -11.75 -8.29 3.83
CA GLY A 124 -13.05 -8.96 3.86
C GLY A 124 -13.81 -8.94 2.56
N ILE A 125 -14.79 -9.82 2.46
CA ILE A 125 -15.82 -9.81 1.42
C ILE A 125 -17.07 -9.23 2.04
N VAL A 126 -17.52 -8.10 1.52
CA VAL A 126 -18.77 -7.45 1.91
C VAL A 126 -19.82 -7.65 0.82
N VAL A 127 -21.07 -7.83 1.22
CA VAL A 127 -22.22 -7.87 0.32
C VAL A 127 -23.15 -6.71 0.64
N ARG A 128 -23.87 -6.21 -0.37
CA ARG A 128 -24.83 -5.12 -0.12
C ARG A 128 -25.92 -5.55 0.86
N GLU A 129 -26.47 -4.56 1.54
CA GLU A 129 -27.66 -4.74 2.37
C GLU A 129 -28.78 -5.42 1.56
N GLY A 130 -29.47 -6.37 2.18
CA GLY A 130 -30.53 -7.15 1.53
C GLY A 130 -30.06 -8.17 0.48
N SER A 131 -28.76 -8.33 0.23
CA SER A 131 -28.27 -9.36 -0.70
C SER A 131 -28.68 -10.76 -0.27
N SER A 132 -29.06 -11.57 -1.26
CA SER A 132 -29.37 -13.00 -1.11
C SER A 132 -28.17 -13.87 -0.75
N VAL A 133 -26.94 -13.37 -0.92
CA VAL A 133 -25.69 -14.07 -0.60
C VAL A 133 -25.49 -14.10 0.91
N LYS A 134 -25.66 -15.26 1.55
CA LYS A 134 -25.58 -15.42 3.01
C LYS A 134 -24.34 -16.18 3.46
N SER A 135 -23.70 -16.91 2.54
CA SER A 135 -22.48 -17.67 2.77
C SER A 135 -21.54 -17.58 1.56
N VAL A 136 -20.28 -17.99 1.74
CA VAL A 136 -19.32 -18.06 0.63
C VAL A 136 -19.79 -19.00 -0.49
N LYS A 137 -20.52 -20.07 -0.16
CA LYS A 137 -21.08 -21.00 -1.16
C LYS A 137 -22.06 -20.32 -2.13
N ASP A 138 -22.76 -19.29 -1.66
CA ASP A 138 -23.73 -18.54 -2.47
C ASP A 138 -23.06 -17.61 -3.51
N LEU A 139 -21.72 -17.49 -3.47
CA LEU A 139 -20.96 -16.77 -4.49
C LEU A 139 -20.85 -17.56 -5.80
N LYS A 140 -21.15 -18.87 -5.83
CA LYS A 140 -21.09 -19.68 -7.05
C LYS A 140 -21.93 -19.06 -8.18
N GLY A 141 -21.29 -18.82 -9.31
CA GLY A 141 -21.84 -18.19 -10.51
C GLY A 141 -22.05 -16.68 -10.40
N LYS A 142 -21.81 -16.06 -9.23
CA LYS A 142 -21.98 -14.63 -8.99
C LYS A 142 -20.76 -13.84 -9.49
N LYS A 143 -20.99 -12.55 -9.71
CA LYS A 143 -19.92 -11.58 -9.93
C LYS A 143 -19.40 -11.11 -8.58
N VAL A 144 -18.09 -11.15 -8.40
CA VAL A 144 -17.40 -10.56 -7.23
C VAL A 144 -16.44 -9.50 -7.74
N VAL A 145 -16.60 -8.27 -7.26
CA VAL A 145 -15.59 -7.23 -7.50
C VAL A 145 -14.46 -7.41 -6.51
N VAL A 146 -13.23 -7.35 -6.99
CA VAL A 146 -12.01 -7.40 -6.18
C VAL A 146 -11.34 -6.04 -6.24
N SER A 147 -11.06 -5.45 -5.08
CA SER A 147 -10.34 -4.17 -4.98
C SER A 147 -8.94 -4.24 -5.56
N SER A 148 -8.54 -3.13 -6.20
CA SER A 148 -7.27 -2.92 -6.90
C SER A 148 -7.18 -3.64 -8.24
N ALA A 149 -6.39 -4.72 -8.30
CA ALA A 149 -6.01 -5.39 -9.54
C ALA A 149 -5.81 -6.88 -9.25
N LYS A 150 -5.58 -7.65 -10.32
CA LYS A 150 -5.11 -9.03 -10.23
C LYS A 150 -3.84 -9.09 -9.36
N GLY A 151 -3.80 -10.03 -8.41
CA GLY A 151 -2.75 -10.17 -7.40
C GLY A 151 -3.01 -9.39 -6.10
N SER A 152 -4.23 -8.93 -5.82
CA SER A 152 -4.52 -8.19 -4.57
C SER A 152 -4.77 -9.12 -3.38
N ILE A 153 -4.55 -8.63 -2.15
CA ILE A 153 -4.88 -9.39 -0.92
C ILE A 153 -6.37 -9.78 -0.86
N ALA A 154 -7.24 -8.96 -1.42
CA ALA A 154 -8.67 -9.27 -1.52
C ALA A 154 -8.94 -10.45 -2.48
N GLU A 155 -8.15 -10.59 -3.54
CA GLU A 155 -8.21 -11.75 -4.44
C GLU A 155 -7.74 -13.02 -3.74
N TYR A 156 -6.67 -12.94 -2.94
CA TYR A 156 -6.21 -14.08 -2.14
C TYR A 156 -7.29 -14.53 -1.16
N LEU A 157 -7.88 -13.59 -0.41
CA LEU A 157 -8.99 -13.92 0.50
C LEU A 157 -10.11 -14.63 -0.26
N LEU A 158 -10.53 -14.09 -1.42
CA LEU A 158 -11.58 -14.69 -2.24
C LEU A 158 -11.23 -16.11 -2.67
N ALA A 159 -10.03 -16.34 -3.21
CA ALA A 159 -9.59 -17.66 -3.63
C ALA A 159 -9.59 -18.67 -2.47
N HIS A 160 -9.00 -18.30 -1.33
CA HIS A 160 -8.86 -19.20 -0.19
C HIS A 160 -10.21 -19.54 0.45
N VAL A 161 -11.13 -18.56 0.60
CA VAL A 161 -12.45 -18.87 1.18
C VAL A 161 -13.34 -19.68 0.24
N LEU A 162 -13.18 -19.51 -1.09
CA LEU A 162 -13.86 -20.37 -2.06
C LEU A 162 -13.37 -21.82 -1.94
N GLU A 163 -12.05 -22.03 -1.86
CA GLU A 163 -11.46 -23.36 -1.65
C GLU A 163 -11.99 -23.99 -0.36
N GLN A 164 -11.98 -23.26 0.76
CA GLN A 164 -12.55 -23.72 2.04
C GLN A 164 -14.04 -24.08 1.95
N ALA A 165 -14.78 -23.43 1.05
CA ALA A 165 -16.19 -23.69 0.80
C ALA A 165 -16.44 -24.84 -0.19
N GLY A 166 -15.38 -25.45 -0.74
CA GLY A 166 -15.46 -26.49 -1.76
C GLY A 166 -15.78 -25.97 -3.16
N LEU A 167 -15.47 -24.70 -3.43
CA LEU A 167 -15.63 -24.04 -4.73
C LEU A 167 -14.26 -23.83 -5.40
N SER A 168 -14.25 -23.87 -6.72
CA SER A 168 -13.09 -23.44 -7.51
C SER A 168 -13.08 -21.92 -7.64
N TYR A 169 -11.90 -21.32 -7.83
CA TYR A 169 -11.78 -19.91 -8.20
C TYR A 169 -12.57 -19.59 -9.49
N SER A 170 -12.65 -20.55 -10.42
CA SER A 170 -13.41 -20.42 -11.67
C SER A 170 -14.94 -20.48 -11.49
N ASP A 171 -15.43 -20.85 -10.29
CA ASP A 171 -16.87 -20.87 -10.01
C ASP A 171 -17.44 -19.45 -9.82
N VAL A 172 -16.60 -18.41 -9.71
CA VAL A 172 -17.04 -17.01 -9.58
C VAL A 172 -16.56 -16.16 -10.76
N LYS A 173 -17.27 -15.07 -11.06
CA LYS A 173 -16.89 -14.10 -12.09
C LYS A 173 -16.19 -12.92 -11.45
N VAL A 174 -14.86 -12.90 -11.50
CA VAL A 174 -14.07 -11.81 -10.91
C VAL A 174 -13.98 -10.61 -11.85
N GLN A 175 -14.16 -9.42 -11.28
CA GLN A 175 -13.90 -8.14 -11.93
C GLN A 175 -13.04 -7.27 -11.00
N TYR A 176 -12.05 -6.59 -11.55
CA TYR A 176 -11.19 -5.69 -10.78
C TYR A 176 -11.64 -4.24 -10.96
N LEU A 177 -11.59 -3.48 -9.87
CA LEU A 177 -11.77 -2.04 -9.87
C LEU A 177 -10.78 -1.43 -8.88
N LEU A 178 -10.28 -0.22 -9.19
CA LEU A 178 -9.51 0.54 -8.21
C LEU A 178 -10.37 0.80 -6.97
N PRO A 179 -9.77 0.87 -5.76
CA PRO A 179 -10.55 0.88 -4.52
C PRO A 179 -11.58 2.02 -4.42
N THR A 180 -11.23 3.21 -4.91
CA THR A 180 -12.11 4.40 -4.95
C THR A 180 -13.31 4.18 -5.88
N ASP A 181 -13.09 3.65 -7.09
CA ASP A 181 -14.14 3.30 -8.04
C ASP A 181 -15.03 2.18 -7.52
N ALA A 182 -14.44 1.16 -6.89
CA ALA A 182 -15.15 0.04 -6.30
C ALA A 182 -16.08 0.50 -5.17
N GLN A 183 -15.61 1.41 -4.32
CA GLN A 183 -16.42 2.02 -3.26
C GLN A 183 -17.63 2.75 -3.86
N ALA A 184 -17.43 3.63 -4.84
CA ALA A 184 -18.52 4.37 -5.47
C ALA A 184 -19.55 3.44 -6.16
N ALA A 185 -19.08 2.37 -6.81
CA ALA A 185 -19.93 1.38 -7.43
C ALA A 185 -20.69 0.51 -6.41
N PHE A 186 -20.10 0.20 -5.26
CA PHE A 186 -20.77 -0.51 -4.15
C PHE A 186 -21.86 0.36 -3.52
N THR A 187 -21.54 1.61 -3.16
CA THR A 187 -22.48 2.58 -2.57
C THR A 187 -23.66 2.86 -3.51
N SER A 188 -23.44 2.92 -4.82
CA SER A 188 -24.50 3.13 -5.82
C SER A 188 -25.31 1.86 -6.17
N GLY A 189 -25.07 0.74 -5.50
CA GLY A 189 -25.83 -0.49 -5.70
C GLY A 189 -25.42 -1.33 -6.93
N LYS A 190 -24.36 -0.93 -7.66
CA LYS A 190 -23.92 -1.60 -8.90
C LYS A 190 -23.13 -2.89 -8.65
N ILE A 191 -22.62 -3.09 -7.44
CA ILE A 191 -21.85 -4.28 -7.05
C ILE A 191 -22.64 -5.02 -5.97
N GLU A 192 -22.88 -6.33 -6.13
CA GLU A 192 -23.53 -7.16 -5.10
C GLU A 192 -22.54 -7.64 -4.04
N ALA A 193 -21.38 -8.16 -4.46
CA ALA A 193 -20.33 -8.70 -3.60
C ALA A 193 -18.98 -8.05 -3.95
N TRP A 194 -18.25 -7.64 -2.92
CA TRP A 194 -17.01 -6.90 -3.02
C TRP A 194 -15.96 -7.43 -2.04
N ALA A 195 -14.87 -7.98 -2.56
CA ALA A 195 -13.68 -8.31 -1.79
C ALA A 195 -12.78 -7.07 -1.68
N THR A 196 -12.50 -6.63 -0.47
CA THR A 196 -11.82 -5.36 -0.18
C THR A 196 -11.07 -5.38 1.15
N PHE A 197 -10.52 -4.23 1.57
CA PHE A 197 -9.65 -4.13 2.74
C PHE A 197 -9.67 -2.74 3.38
N GLY A 198 -9.16 -2.66 4.62
CA GLY A 198 -8.87 -1.41 5.33
C GLY A 198 -10.04 -0.43 5.37
N VAL A 199 -9.76 0.84 5.04
CA VAL A 199 -10.76 1.92 5.06
C VAL A 199 -11.96 1.62 4.17
N TYR A 200 -11.75 0.96 3.04
CA TYR A 200 -12.81 0.62 2.10
C TYR A 200 -13.78 -0.41 2.68
N LYS A 201 -13.26 -1.42 3.38
CA LYS A 201 -14.08 -2.39 4.13
C LYS A 201 -14.89 -1.68 5.22
N ALA A 202 -14.22 -0.86 6.03
CA ALA A 202 -14.85 -0.15 7.14
C ALA A 202 -15.95 0.81 6.67
N VAL A 203 -15.72 1.54 5.58
CA VAL A 203 -16.73 2.43 4.96
C VAL A 203 -17.91 1.62 4.41
N ALA A 204 -17.65 0.50 3.74
CA ALA A 204 -18.72 -0.36 3.22
C ALA A 204 -19.63 -0.88 4.33
N GLU A 205 -19.04 -1.34 5.44
CA GLU A 205 -19.78 -1.80 6.62
C GLU A 205 -20.56 -0.66 7.29
N GLN A 206 -19.95 0.53 7.42
CA GLN A 206 -20.63 1.72 7.96
C GLN A 206 -21.85 2.11 7.11
N GLN A 207 -21.80 1.93 5.80
CA GLN A 207 -22.87 2.27 4.86
C GLN A 207 -23.92 1.16 4.68
N GLY A 208 -24.02 0.22 5.63
CA GLY A 208 -25.02 -0.86 5.63
C GLY A 208 -24.60 -2.12 4.86
N GLY A 209 -23.39 -2.16 4.30
CA GLY A 209 -22.81 -3.38 3.75
C GLY A 209 -22.68 -4.44 4.84
N ARG A 210 -23.08 -5.68 4.53
CA ARG A 210 -22.95 -6.81 5.45
C ARG A 210 -21.65 -7.56 5.17
N LEU A 211 -20.83 -7.73 6.19
CA LEU A 211 -19.66 -8.60 6.12
C LEU A 211 -20.11 -10.04 5.86
N LEU A 212 -19.64 -10.65 4.78
CA LEU A 212 -19.85 -12.06 4.47
C LEU A 212 -18.80 -12.93 5.17
N VAL A 213 -17.53 -12.53 5.05
CA VAL A 213 -16.37 -13.18 5.65
C VAL A 213 -15.19 -12.19 5.70
N ASN A 214 -14.33 -12.29 6.71
CA ASN A 214 -13.08 -11.52 6.81
C ASN A 214 -11.86 -12.45 6.69
N GLY A 215 -10.65 -11.87 6.73
CA GLY A 215 -9.39 -12.60 6.66
C GLY A 215 -8.94 -13.28 7.96
N ALA A 216 -9.72 -13.21 9.04
CA ALA A 216 -9.36 -13.82 10.31
C ALA A 216 -9.30 -15.36 10.22
N ASP A 217 -8.83 -15.99 11.29
CA ASP A 217 -8.73 -17.45 11.43
C ASP A 217 -7.85 -18.12 10.36
N GLY A 218 -6.80 -17.43 9.91
CA GLY A 218 -5.86 -17.95 8.90
C GLY A 218 -6.38 -17.93 7.47
N ARG A 219 -7.52 -17.28 7.18
CA ARG A 219 -8.03 -17.10 5.81
C ARG A 219 -7.14 -16.18 4.97
N VAL A 220 -6.41 -15.28 5.60
CA VAL A 220 -5.19 -14.69 5.04
C VAL A 220 -3.98 -15.02 5.91
N SER A 221 -2.77 -14.86 5.38
CA SER A 221 -1.53 -15.11 6.15
C SER A 221 -1.34 -14.09 7.28
N GLY A 222 -1.95 -12.91 7.13
CA GLY A 222 -1.77 -11.76 8.01
C GLY A 222 -0.48 -10.97 7.76
N TYR A 223 0.33 -11.36 6.78
CA TYR A 223 1.61 -10.71 6.48
C TYR A 223 1.50 -9.60 5.43
N GLY A 224 2.22 -8.51 5.69
CA GLY A 224 2.65 -7.53 4.70
C GLY A 224 4.15 -7.28 4.83
N PHE A 225 4.73 -6.60 3.85
CA PHE A 225 6.16 -6.35 3.79
C PHE A 225 6.46 -4.87 3.67
N ILE A 226 7.43 -4.42 4.46
CA ILE A 226 8.21 -3.23 4.12
C ILE A 226 9.28 -3.69 3.14
N GLY A 227 9.16 -3.22 1.90
CA GLY A 227 10.14 -3.42 0.84
C GLY A 227 11.11 -2.23 0.76
N ALA A 228 12.34 -2.50 0.35
CA ALA A 228 13.30 -1.49 -0.06
C ALA A 228 13.81 -1.82 -1.47
N SER A 229 13.88 -0.81 -2.34
CA SER A 229 14.43 -0.98 -3.68
C SER A 229 15.89 -1.41 -3.59
N GLU A 230 16.34 -2.26 -4.50
CA GLU A 230 17.76 -2.67 -4.56
C GLU A 230 18.69 -1.47 -4.75
N LYS A 231 18.22 -0.43 -5.46
CA LYS A 231 18.91 0.86 -5.60
C LYS A 231 19.11 1.56 -4.25
N ALA A 232 18.09 1.61 -3.41
CA ALA A 232 18.20 2.20 -2.06
C ALA A 232 19.10 1.36 -1.15
N LEU A 233 19.10 0.04 -1.30
CA LEU A 233 19.97 -0.86 -0.54
C LEU A 233 21.44 -0.80 -0.97
N ALA A 234 21.72 -0.48 -2.23
CA ALA A 234 23.07 -0.30 -2.75
C ALA A 234 23.73 1.02 -2.29
N ASP A 235 22.93 2.05 -1.98
CA ASP A 235 23.42 3.32 -1.42
C ASP A 235 23.56 3.22 0.11
N LYS A 236 24.78 3.46 0.62
CA LYS A 236 25.06 3.32 2.07
C LYS A 236 24.22 4.28 2.93
N GLY A 237 24.01 5.51 2.47
CA GLY A 237 23.23 6.52 3.17
C GLY A 237 21.75 6.15 3.21
N LYS A 238 21.18 5.75 2.07
CA LYS A 238 19.79 5.28 2.00
C LYS A 238 19.57 3.97 2.76
N LYS A 239 20.48 2.99 2.67
CA LYS A 239 20.39 1.75 3.45
C LYS A 239 20.37 2.04 4.96
N ALA A 240 21.20 2.98 5.43
CA ALA A 240 21.17 3.43 6.82
C ALA A 240 19.85 4.15 7.18
N ALA A 241 19.32 4.98 6.27
CA ALA A 241 18.02 5.64 6.45
C ALA A 241 16.86 4.64 6.49
N VAL A 242 16.87 3.59 5.66
CA VAL A 242 15.88 2.49 5.70
C VAL A 242 15.95 1.75 7.03
N ALA A 243 17.15 1.42 7.53
CA ALA A 243 17.31 0.78 8.82
C ALA A 243 16.77 1.63 9.98
N ASP A 244 17.00 2.94 9.94
CA ASP A 244 16.46 3.87 10.94
C ASP A 244 14.94 4.03 10.83
N TYR A 245 14.42 4.13 9.61
CA TYR A 245 12.99 4.15 9.31
C TYR A 245 12.27 2.93 9.88
N LEU A 246 12.82 1.71 9.71
CA LEU A 246 12.23 0.48 10.26
C LEU A 246 12.14 0.53 11.80
N ARG A 247 13.21 0.97 12.49
CA ARG A 247 13.18 1.16 13.95
C ARG A 247 12.15 2.19 14.41
N ARG A 248 11.96 3.25 13.62
CA ARG A 248 10.97 4.30 13.91
C ARG A 248 9.54 3.82 13.64
N LEU A 249 9.35 3.03 12.59
CA LEU A 249 8.08 2.38 12.30
C LEU A 249 7.66 1.46 13.44
N ASP A 250 8.57 0.64 13.97
CA ASP A 250 8.28 -0.21 15.13
C ASP A 250 7.82 0.61 16.36
N LYS A 251 8.52 1.71 16.67
CA LYS A 251 8.09 2.65 17.73
C LYS A 251 6.72 3.24 17.47
N ALA A 252 6.41 3.59 16.22
CA ALA A 252 5.12 4.16 15.85
C ALA A 252 3.99 3.13 15.98
N LEU A 253 4.22 1.88 15.56
CA LEU A 253 3.30 0.76 15.75
C LEU A 253 3.04 0.50 17.25
N ALA A 254 4.08 0.53 18.08
CA ALA A 254 3.93 0.42 19.52
C ALA A 254 3.16 1.61 20.13
N TRP A 255 3.35 2.82 19.59
CA TRP A 255 2.62 4.01 19.99
C TRP A 255 1.13 3.89 19.67
N SER A 256 0.73 3.45 18.47
CA SER A 256 -0.69 3.38 18.10
C SER A 256 -1.49 2.45 19.01
N ARG A 257 -0.89 1.34 19.46
CA ARG A 257 -1.51 0.41 20.43
C ARG A 257 -1.75 1.05 21.79
N LYS A 258 -0.90 2.00 22.21
CA LYS A 258 -0.99 2.70 23.50
C LYS A 258 -1.80 4.00 23.43
N HIS A 259 -2.01 4.52 22.23
CA HIS A 259 -2.67 5.81 21.97
C HIS A 259 -3.80 5.67 20.93
N PRO A 260 -4.78 4.77 21.15
CA PRO A 260 -5.81 4.49 20.15
C PRO A 260 -6.66 5.72 19.82
N ASP A 261 -6.98 6.56 20.80
CA ASP A 261 -7.79 7.76 20.58
C ASP A 261 -7.07 8.84 19.77
N ASP A 262 -5.78 9.08 20.08
CA ASP A 262 -4.94 10.01 19.32
C ASP A 262 -4.75 9.52 17.88
N TYR A 263 -4.56 8.20 17.71
CA TYR A 263 -4.44 7.62 16.37
C TYR A 263 -5.75 7.72 15.59
N ALA A 264 -6.90 7.46 16.23
CA ALA A 264 -8.21 7.63 15.61
C ALA A 264 -8.45 9.09 15.18
N LYS A 265 -8.03 10.06 16.00
CA LYS A 265 -8.09 11.49 15.65
C LYS A 265 -7.21 11.81 14.45
N ALA A 266 -5.99 11.26 14.39
CA ALA A 266 -5.10 11.45 13.25
C ALA A 266 -5.69 10.86 11.96
N ILE A 267 -6.32 9.69 12.03
CA ILE A 267 -7.00 9.06 10.87
C ILE A 267 -8.15 9.93 10.37
N GLN A 268 -8.97 10.49 11.27
CA GLN A 268 -10.03 11.43 10.88
C GLN A 268 -9.46 12.65 10.15
N GLN A 269 -8.42 13.26 10.72
CA GLN A 269 -7.83 14.50 10.19
C GLN A 269 -7.09 14.30 8.86
N ASN A 270 -6.32 13.23 8.73
CA ASN A 270 -5.39 13.06 7.61
C ASN A 270 -5.97 12.23 6.47
N ASN A 271 -6.89 11.31 6.78
CA ASN A 271 -7.55 10.43 5.82
C ASN A 271 -9.01 10.83 5.54
N GLY A 272 -9.58 11.78 6.31
CA GLY A 272 -10.98 12.21 6.13
C GLY A 272 -12.01 11.16 6.56
N ALA A 273 -11.61 10.18 7.38
CA ALA A 273 -12.52 9.14 7.86
C ALA A 273 -13.55 9.70 8.85
N SER A 274 -14.74 9.10 8.88
CA SER A 274 -15.71 9.33 9.95
C SER A 274 -15.17 8.82 11.30
N PRO A 275 -15.67 9.29 12.45
CA PRO A 275 -15.28 8.79 13.77
C PRO A 275 -15.44 7.26 13.89
N GLU A 276 -16.51 6.70 13.35
CA GLU A 276 -16.80 5.25 13.42
C GLU A 276 -15.84 4.44 12.56
N VAL A 277 -15.51 4.93 11.36
CA VAL A 277 -14.52 4.29 10.49
C VAL A 277 -13.13 4.38 11.12
N ALA A 278 -12.74 5.53 11.67
CA ALA A 278 -11.46 5.69 12.34
C ALA A 278 -11.34 4.73 13.53
N LYS A 279 -12.37 4.63 14.38
CA LYS A 279 -12.40 3.66 15.48
C LYS A 279 -12.25 2.22 15.00
N THR A 280 -12.94 1.87 13.91
CA THR A 280 -12.83 0.54 13.29
C THR A 280 -11.40 0.27 12.82
N LEU A 281 -10.78 1.23 12.12
CA LEU A 281 -9.41 1.10 11.63
C LEU A 281 -8.39 0.96 12.76
N VAL A 282 -8.52 1.75 13.83
CA VAL A 282 -7.65 1.62 15.01
C VAL A 282 -7.82 0.24 15.66
N SER A 283 -9.04 -0.28 15.79
CA SER A 283 -9.26 -1.61 16.36
C SER A 283 -8.61 -2.75 15.56
N GLN A 284 -8.38 -2.52 14.25
CA GLN A 284 -7.74 -3.46 13.33
C GLN A 284 -6.24 -3.17 13.12
N ALA A 285 -5.70 -2.09 13.69
CA ALA A 285 -4.32 -1.62 13.48
C ALA A 285 -3.28 -2.33 14.37
N ASN A 286 -3.51 -3.59 14.71
CA ASN A 286 -2.64 -4.39 15.59
C ASN A 286 -1.48 -5.02 14.80
N SER A 287 -0.67 -4.18 14.17
CA SER A 287 0.52 -4.63 13.43
C SER A 287 1.79 -4.59 14.27
N GLU A 288 2.60 -5.64 14.15
CA GLU A 288 3.94 -5.72 14.73
C GLU A 288 4.99 -5.84 13.63
N LEU A 289 6.11 -5.13 13.78
CA LEU A 289 7.26 -5.28 12.90
C LEU A 289 8.04 -6.52 13.31
N LEU A 290 8.28 -7.41 12.37
CA LEU A 290 8.97 -8.67 12.55
C LEU A 290 10.16 -8.76 11.56
N PRO A 291 11.22 -9.48 11.93
CA PRO A 291 12.22 -9.92 10.97
C PRO A 291 11.58 -10.85 9.93
N VAL A 292 12.11 -10.85 8.71
CA VAL A 292 11.65 -11.75 7.65
C VAL A 292 12.34 -13.11 7.80
N ASN A 293 11.95 -13.87 8.83
CA ASN A 293 12.51 -15.19 9.12
C ASN A 293 11.85 -16.31 8.29
N SER A 294 12.29 -17.56 8.49
CA SER A 294 11.79 -18.72 7.76
C SER A 294 10.27 -18.94 7.92
N GLN A 295 9.71 -18.65 9.09
CA GLN A 295 8.26 -18.76 9.31
C GLN A 295 7.47 -17.80 8.41
N VAL A 296 7.95 -16.56 8.27
CA VAL A 296 7.35 -15.57 7.36
C VAL A 296 7.48 -16.05 5.91
N VAL A 297 8.68 -16.50 5.52
CA VAL A 297 8.98 -17.00 4.17
C VAL A 297 8.06 -18.17 3.81
N ASP A 298 7.96 -19.19 4.66
CA ASP A 298 7.15 -20.38 4.42
C ASP A 298 5.66 -20.06 4.35
N ALA A 299 5.18 -19.17 5.22
CA ALA A 299 3.78 -18.75 5.23
C ALA A 299 3.41 -18.02 3.93
N VAL A 300 4.28 -17.14 3.44
CA VAL A 300 4.04 -16.37 2.22
C VAL A 300 4.31 -17.19 0.96
N GLN A 301 5.24 -18.15 0.99
CA GLN A 301 5.44 -19.07 -0.12
C GLN A 301 4.16 -19.88 -0.39
N LYS A 302 3.47 -20.34 0.66
CA LYS A 302 2.16 -21.02 0.51
C LYS A 302 1.12 -20.14 -0.18
N VAL A 303 1.09 -18.84 0.12
CA VAL A 303 0.21 -17.88 -0.57
C VAL A 303 0.56 -17.84 -2.06
N GLY A 304 1.86 -17.77 -2.39
CA GLY A 304 2.35 -17.82 -3.76
C GLY A 304 1.95 -19.11 -4.48
N ASP A 305 2.11 -20.26 -3.82
CA ASP A 305 1.78 -21.57 -4.38
C ASP A 305 0.28 -21.71 -4.66
N THR A 306 -0.58 -21.30 -3.74
CA THR A 306 -2.05 -21.27 -3.93
C THR A 306 -2.41 -20.40 -5.13
N MET A 307 -1.87 -19.18 -5.18
CA MET A 307 -2.21 -18.22 -6.24
C MET A 307 -1.60 -18.58 -7.59
N HIS A 308 -0.49 -19.31 -7.60
CA HIS A 308 0.09 -19.91 -8.80
C HIS A 308 -0.79 -21.05 -9.33
N GLY A 309 -1.27 -21.93 -8.46
CA GLY A 309 -2.13 -23.07 -8.83
C GLY A 309 -3.42 -22.65 -9.55
N ILE A 310 -3.93 -21.46 -9.27
CA ILE A 310 -5.11 -20.89 -9.95
C ILE A 310 -4.78 -19.93 -11.11
N GLY A 311 -3.50 -19.81 -11.49
CA GLY A 311 -3.05 -18.97 -12.60
C GLY A 311 -3.10 -17.45 -12.33
N VAL A 312 -3.19 -17.05 -11.06
CA VAL A 312 -3.15 -15.64 -10.68
C VAL A 312 -1.73 -15.11 -10.65
N LEU A 313 -0.80 -15.87 -10.06
CA LEU A 313 0.61 -15.51 -9.92
C LEU A 313 1.48 -16.36 -10.87
N THR A 314 2.09 -15.76 -11.88
CA THR A 314 2.96 -16.48 -12.83
C THR A 314 4.04 -15.56 -13.39
N PRO A 315 5.35 -15.88 -13.24
CA PRO A 315 5.89 -17.01 -12.47
C PRO A 315 5.65 -16.87 -10.95
N ASN A 316 5.76 -17.96 -10.21
CA ASN A 316 5.76 -17.94 -8.74
C ASN A 316 7.20 -17.69 -8.23
N PRO A 317 7.51 -16.53 -7.64
CA PRO A 317 8.85 -16.24 -7.15
C PRO A 317 9.16 -17.04 -5.87
N THR A 318 10.40 -17.50 -5.73
CA THR A 318 10.90 -18.09 -4.48
C THR A 318 11.07 -16.97 -3.45
N VAL A 319 10.23 -16.93 -2.42
CA VAL A 319 10.22 -15.82 -1.45
C VAL A 319 11.58 -15.60 -0.80
N ALA A 320 12.28 -16.68 -0.45
CA ALA A 320 13.60 -16.64 0.19
C ALA A 320 14.67 -15.86 -0.62
N ASP A 321 14.55 -15.81 -1.95
CA ASP A 321 15.52 -15.11 -2.81
C ASP A 321 15.35 -13.58 -2.78
N HIS A 322 14.25 -13.11 -2.19
CA HIS A 322 13.82 -11.70 -2.22
C HIS A 322 13.77 -11.04 -0.84
N VAL A 323 14.41 -11.62 0.18
CA VAL A 323 14.47 -11.04 1.54
C VAL A 323 15.86 -10.46 1.83
N ASP A 324 15.92 -9.36 2.60
CA ASP A 324 17.15 -8.85 3.23
C ASP A 324 16.93 -8.78 4.74
N THR A 325 17.45 -9.77 5.45
CA THR A 325 17.32 -9.92 6.91
C THR A 325 18.36 -9.11 7.68
N SER A 326 19.21 -8.33 7.01
CA SER A 326 20.27 -7.56 7.68
C SER A 326 19.77 -6.33 8.43
N LEU A 327 18.56 -5.84 8.12
CA LEU A 327 18.03 -4.57 8.63
C LEU A 327 17.13 -4.70 9.86
N VAL A 328 16.39 -5.81 9.98
CA VAL A 328 15.58 -6.17 11.15
C VAL A 328 16.07 -7.51 11.67
N LYS A 329 16.64 -7.52 12.87
CA LYS A 329 17.20 -8.71 13.50
C LYS A 329 16.15 -9.42 14.36
N GLU A 330 16.35 -10.72 14.58
CA GLU A 330 15.64 -11.52 15.57
C GLU A 330 15.91 -11.05 17.01
#